data_AF-A0A0C9QR92-F1
#
_entry.id   AF-A0A0C9QR92-F1
#
_cell.length_a   1.000
_cell.length_b   1.000
_cell.length_c   1.000
_cell.angle_alpha   90.00
_cell.angle_beta   90.00
_cell.angle_gamma   90.00
#
_symmetry.space_group_name_H-M   'P 1'
#
loop_
_entity.id
_entity.type
_entity.pdbx_description
1 polymer ?
#
loop_
_entity_poly.entity_id
_entity_poly.type
_entity_poly.pdbx_seq_one_letter_code
_entity_poly.pdbx_strand_id
1 'polypeptide(L)'
;MTTRKFQSYRAVMNSFIISISICAFTANFPGAFAQNEYKNCPGPLKFYQDLGCTPVYESPTDKCPNRFNCRSIDNRLADKCYLGGKEYNPQEELPEDDKNACDRCTCMKKENFSGFTCAIVDCYRPNLQSGCYQQRNATQCCPGFSVICPTNPADVPTCQVDGKIYKDGEYFEPSSEPDKRCFCGPNYKGKNIAPFCTVKPKSECRTEVRYSRQVYSRCAPVYEADQSPQTSCTLKFRCQTQSDRVIQIDGPKAQGPTCRFGDLVMNYGDELNMGDAVNSKCVKCRCEVSPTPTCQRLPRDKCQ
;
A
#
# COMPACT_ATOMS: atom_id res chain seq x y z
N MET A 1 -30.20 -55.50 67.79
CA MET A 1 -29.46 -55.05 68.99
C MET A 1 -28.10 -54.54 68.51
N THR A 2 -27.64 -53.29 68.65
CA THR A 2 -28.10 -52.09 69.37
C THR A 2 -27.26 -50.90 68.85
N THR A 3 -27.88 -49.70 68.75
CA THR A 3 -27.31 -48.32 68.95
C THR A 3 -26.26 -47.73 67.97
N ARG A 4 -26.56 -46.59 67.28
CA ARG A 4 -26.44 -45.14 67.68
C ARG A 4 -24.97 -44.66 67.71
N LYS A 5 -24.53 -43.44 67.36
CA LYS A 5 -25.10 -42.09 67.13
C LYS A 5 -23.92 -41.15 66.67
N PHE A 6 -24.23 -40.08 65.92
CA PHE A 6 -23.87 -38.63 66.10
C PHE A 6 -22.47 -38.22 66.66
N GLN A 7 -21.76 -37.12 66.31
CA GLN A 7 -22.06 -35.80 65.73
C GLN A 7 -20.75 -34.99 65.48
N SER A 8 -20.75 -34.10 64.48
CA SER A 8 -20.16 -32.75 64.31
C SER A 8 -19.07 -32.20 65.27
N TYR A 9 -18.04 -31.50 64.75
CA TYR A 9 -17.59 -30.14 65.17
C TYR A 9 -16.76 -29.41 64.08
N ARG A 10 -16.68 -28.07 64.22
CA ARG A 10 -16.43 -27.00 63.23
C ARG A 10 -14.95 -26.70 62.85
N ALA A 11 -14.79 -26.24 61.60
CA ALA A 11 -13.95 -25.17 61.02
C ALA A 11 -12.73 -24.59 61.78
N VAL A 12 -11.61 -24.35 61.06
CA VAL A 12 -11.01 -23.01 60.79
C VAL A 12 -10.02 -23.10 59.60
N MET A 13 -10.28 -22.25 58.59
CA MET A 13 -9.41 -21.59 57.60
C MET A 13 -7.92 -21.98 57.50
N ASN A 14 -7.49 -22.33 56.28
CA ASN A 14 -6.13 -22.07 55.80
C ASN A 14 -6.16 -21.53 54.36
N SER A 15 -5.59 -20.33 54.19
CA SER A 15 -5.44 -19.59 52.94
C SER A 15 -4.65 -20.39 51.89
N PHE A 16 -5.22 -20.58 50.71
CA PHE A 16 -4.48 -20.89 49.50
C PHE A 16 -4.50 -19.67 48.59
N ILE A 17 -3.39 -18.93 48.57
CA ILE A 17 -3.11 -17.89 47.58
C ILE A 17 -2.75 -18.63 46.29
N ILE A 18 -3.66 -18.62 45.31
CA ILE A 18 -3.39 -19.10 43.96
C ILE A 18 -2.65 -17.99 43.22
N SER A 19 -1.33 -18.12 43.12
CA SER A 19 -0.51 -17.29 42.22
C SER A 19 -0.78 -17.71 40.78
N ILE A 20 -1.69 -16.99 40.11
CA ILE A 20 -1.86 -17.07 38.66
C ILE A 20 -0.68 -16.34 38.03
N SER A 21 0.36 -17.07 37.65
CA SER A 21 1.41 -16.58 36.75
C SER A 21 0.77 -16.33 35.38
N ILE A 22 0.42 -15.07 35.13
CA ILE A 22 0.06 -14.58 33.79
C ILE A 22 1.36 -14.58 32.98
N CYS A 23 1.64 -15.68 32.28
CA CYS A 23 2.55 -15.66 31.15
C CYS A 23 1.90 -14.77 30.07
N ALA A 24 2.27 -13.49 30.08
CA ALA A 24 2.01 -12.59 28.98
C ALA A 24 2.78 -13.11 27.77
N PHE A 25 2.13 -13.97 26.99
CA PHE A 25 2.49 -14.13 25.59
C PHE A 25 2.20 -12.79 24.92
N THR A 26 3.21 -11.94 24.83
CA THR A 26 3.23 -10.84 23.88
C THR A 26 3.18 -11.48 22.50
N ALA A 27 1.96 -11.65 22.00
CA ALA A 27 1.75 -11.87 20.59
C ALA A 27 2.41 -10.69 19.88
N ASN A 28 3.57 -10.94 19.26
CA ASN A 28 4.11 -10.10 18.20
C ASN A 28 3.07 -10.11 17.08
N PHE A 29 2.06 -9.28 17.20
CA PHE A 29 1.30 -8.83 16.06
C PHE A 29 2.30 -8.10 15.17
N PRO A 30 2.55 -8.54 13.92
CA PRO A 30 3.24 -7.69 12.97
C PRO A 30 2.40 -6.42 12.85
N GLY A 31 2.93 -5.36 13.43
CA GLY A 31 2.21 -4.11 13.64
C GLY A 31 1.60 -3.62 12.35
N ALA A 32 0.35 -3.15 12.43
CA ALA A 32 -0.19 -2.26 11.43
C ALA A 32 0.74 -1.04 11.37
N PHE A 33 1.53 -0.94 10.30
CA PHE A 33 2.49 0.13 10.09
C PHE A 33 1.74 1.47 10.03
N ALA A 34 1.98 2.35 11.01
CA ALA A 34 1.46 3.70 10.97
C ALA A 34 2.17 4.46 9.84
N GLN A 35 1.43 4.85 8.79
CA GLN A 35 1.94 5.60 7.63
C GLN A 35 2.68 6.90 8.01
N ASN A 36 2.52 7.41 9.24
CA ASN A 36 3.09 8.66 9.70
C ASN A 36 4.57 8.57 10.13
N GLU A 37 5.10 7.38 10.40
CA GLU A 37 6.48 7.24 10.92
C GLU A 37 7.56 7.51 9.86
N TYR A 38 7.23 7.33 8.59
CA TYR A 38 8.18 7.34 7.48
C TYR A 38 8.36 8.68 6.76
N LYS A 39 7.59 9.72 7.14
CA LYS A 39 7.54 10.99 6.41
C LYS A 39 8.90 11.67 6.21
N ASN A 40 9.86 11.43 7.11
CA ASN A 40 11.19 12.04 7.07
C ASN A 40 12.31 11.04 6.72
N CYS A 41 11.96 9.84 6.28
CA CYS A 41 12.92 8.81 5.92
C CYS A 41 13.25 8.87 4.43
N PRO A 42 14.51 8.62 4.02
CA PRO A 42 14.88 8.57 2.62
C PRO A 42 14.26 7.35 1.93
N GLY A 43 14.36 7.28 0.60
CA GLY A 43 13.93 6.10 -0.15
C GLY A 43 12.49 6.16 -0.69
N PRO A 44 12.15 5.28 -1.64
CA PRO A 44 10.81 5.16 -2.21
C PRO A 44 9.91 4.28 -1.33
N LEU A 45 9.64 4.73 -0.09
CA LEU A 45 9.02 3.87 0.93
C LEU A 45 7.60 3.43 0.58
N LYS A 46 6.78 4.28 -0.05
CA LYS A 46 5.44 3.87 -0.50
C LYS A 46 5.50 2.79 -1.56
N PHE A 47 6.51 2.80 -2.43
CA PHE A 47 6.73 1.75 -3.43
C PHE A 47 7.04 0.41 -2.74
N TYR A 48 7.95 0.39 -1.76
CA TYR A 48 8.24 -0.85 -1.02
C TYR A 48 7.04 -1.38 -0.23
N GLN A 49 6.28 -0.49 0.41
CA GLN A 49 5.03 -0.87 1.09
C GLN A 49 4.02 -1.48 0.12
N ASP A 50 3.84 -0.88 -1.06
CA ASP A 50 2.90 -1.36 -2.08
C ASP A 50 3.29 -2.75 -2.62
N LEU A 51 4.60 -3.01 -2.74
CA LEU A 51 5.12 -4.33 -3.11
C LEU A 51 5.03 -5.37 -1.98
N GLY A 52 4.64 -4.96 -0.76
CA GLY A 52 4.59 -5.82 0.42
C GLY A 52 5.96 -6.17 0.99
N CYS A 53 6.98 -5.32 0.75
CA CYS A 53 8.29 -5.51 1.34
C CYS A 53 8.29 -5.20 2.85
N THR A 54 9.20 -5.83 3.58
CA THR A 54 9.35 -5.58 5.03
C THR A 54 10.59 -4.73 5.32
N PRO A 55 10.48 -3.68 6.15
CA PRO A 55 11.61 -2.83 6.51
C PRO A 55 12.64 -3.61 7.33
N VAL A 56 13.91 -3.24 7.20
CA VAL A 56 15.02 -3.70 8.03
C VAL A 56 15.78 -2.48 8.53
N TYR A 57 16.08 -2.49 9.82
CA TYR A 57 16.77 -1.42 10.53
C TYR A 57 18.16 -1.92 10.93
N GLU A 58 19.13 -1.01 11.01
CA GLU A 58 20.49 -1.35 11.45
C GLU A 58 20.54 -1.47 12.98
N SER A 59 19.90 -0.52 13.65
CA SER A 59 19.68 -0.51 15.09
C SER A 59 18.17 -0.48 15.41
N PRO A 60 17.73 -1.13 16.51
CA PRO A 60 16.36 -1.01 17.01
C PRO A 60 15.94 0.43 17.35
N THR A 61 16.90 1.34 17.53
CA THR A 61 16.65 2.76 17.82
C THR A 61 16.53 3.62 16.58
N ASP A 62 16.79 3.06 15.39
CA ASP A 62 16.76 3.83 14.16
C ASP A 62 15.33 4.20 13.79
N LYS A 63 15.13 5.48 13.48
CA LYS A 63 13.83 5.96 13.01
C LYS A 63 13.51 5.45 11.60
N CYS A 64 14.53 5.22 10.78
CA CYS A 64 14.38 4.92 9.36
C CYS A 64 15.03 3.59 9.01
N PRO A 65 14.37 2.77 8.17
CA PRO A 65 14.97 1.54 7.68
C PRO A 65 16.09 1.88 6.70
N ASN A 66 17.19 1.11 6.77
CA ASN A 66 18.30 1.23 5.82
C ASN A 66 18.07 0.36 4.57
N ARG A 67 17.25 -0.70 4.66
CA ARG A 67 16.87 -1.55 3.53
C ARG A 67 15.48 -2.17 3.71
N PHE A 68 14.95 -2.72 2.63
CA PHE A 68 13.74 -3.54 2.66
C PHE A 68 14.04 -4.93 2.11
N ASN A 69 13.46 -5.96 2.74
CA ASN A 69 13.45 -7.30 2.17
C ASN A 69 12.28 -7.38 1.17
N CYS A 70 12.60 -7.37 -0.12
CA CYS A 70 11.62 -7.33 -1.21
C CYS A 70 11.72 -8.60 -2.07
N ARG A 71 11.01 -9.66 -1.72
CA ARG A 71 11.01 -10.91 -2.52
C ARG A 71 10.60 -10.69 -3.97
N SER A 72 9.62 -9.81 -4.20
CA SER A 72 9.11 -9.45 -5.53
C SER A 72 10.11 -8.71 -6.42
N ILE A 73 11.24 -8.25 -5.86
CA ILE A 73 12.35 -7.62 -6.58
C ILE A 73 13.57 -8.57 -6.60
N ASP A 74 14.00 -9.05 -5.43
CA ASP A 74 15.29 -9.73 -5.30
C ASP A 74 15.28 -11.16 -5.82
N ASN A 75 14.20 -11.89 -5.53
CA ASN A 75 14.03 -13.31 -5.83
C ASN A 75 12.78 -13.55 -6.68
N ARG A 76 12.48 -12.60 -7.57
CA ARG A 76 11.30 -12.69 -8.43
C ARG A 76 11.44 -13.83 -9.43
N LEU A 77 10.48 -14.74 -9.44
CA LEU A 77 10.41 -15.81 -10.43
C LEU A 77 9.72 -15.30 -11.70
N ALA A 78 10.29 -15.61 -12.86
CA ALA A 78 9.77 -15.17 -14.16
C ALA A 78 8.40 -15.79 -14.51
N ASP A 79 8.05 -16.91 -13.89
CA ASP A 79 6.80 -17.66 -14.09
C ASP A 79 5.74 -17.36 -13.02
N LYS A 80 5.94 -16.35 -12.16
CA LYS A 80 4.99 -15.94 -11.11
C LYS A 80 4.58 -14.49 -11.24
N CYS A 81 3.32 -14.20 -10.92
CA CYS A 81 2.90 -12.83 -10.66
C CYS A 81 3.00 -12.53 -9.16
N TYR A 82 3.17 -11.26 -8.83
CA TYR A 82 3.31 -10.79 -7.46
C TYR A 82 2.30 -9.68 -7.20
N LEU A 83 1.78 -9.56 -5.98
CA LEU A 83 0.97 -8.42 -5.56
C LEU A 83 0.98 -8.31 -4.04
N GLY A 84 1.37 -7.16 -3.50
CA GLY A 84 1.34 -6.90 -2.05
C GLY A 84 2.05 -7.97 -1.22
N GLY A 85 3.18 -8.49 -1.70
CA GLY A 85 3.98 -9.52 -1.04
C GLY A 85 3.52 -10.96 -1.26
N LYS A 86 2.43 -11.19 -2.02
CA LYS A 86 1.91 -12.53 -2.37
C LYS A 86 2.34 -12.95 -3.76
N GLU A 87 2.43 -14.27 -3.96
CA GLU A 87 2.75 -14.91 -5.24
C GLU A 87 1.52 -15.57 -5.85
N TYR A 88 1.43 -15.55 -7.18
CA TYR A 88 0.31 -16.10 -7.94
C TYR A 88 0.82 -16.92 -9.10
N ASN A 89 0.17 -18.05 -9.35
CA ASN A 89 0.47 -18.91 -10.49
C ASN A 89 -0.12 -18.33 -11.78
N PRO A 90 0.44 -18.67 -12.96
CA PRO A 90 -0.22 -18.37 -14.21
C PRO A 90 -1.65 -18.92 -14.23
N GLN A 91 -2.57 -18.15 -14.82
CA GLN A 91 -4.03 -18.37 -14.87
C GLN A 91 -4.78 -18.13 -13.55
N GLU A 92 -4.08 -17.83 -12.46
CA GLU A 92 -4.74 -17.49 -11.19
C GLU A 92 -5.38 -16.10 -11.25
N GLU A 93 -6.63 -16.00 -10.83
CA GLU A 93 -7.31 -14.73 -10.60
C GLU A 93 -6.96 -14.16 -9.23
N LEU A 94 -7.05 -12.85 -9.07
CA LEU A 94 -6.93 -12.24 -7.74
C LEU A 94 -8.07 -12.74 -6.82
N PRO A 95 -7.80 -13.16 -5.58
CA PRO A 95 -8.84 -13.45 -4.62
C PRO A 95 -9.54 -12.15 -4.18
N GLU A 96 -10.75 -12.27 -3.61
CA GLU A 96 -11.56 -11.10 -3.23
C GLU A 96 -10.84 -10.16 -2.25
N ASP A 97 -10.04 -10.70 -1.33
CA ASP A 97 -9.27 -9.89 -0.36
C ASP A 97 -8.16 -9.04 -1.01
N ASP A 98 -7.72 -9.40 -2.22
CA ASP A 98 -6.66 -8.69 -2.98
C ASP A 98 -7.22 -7.89 -4.18
N LYS A 99 -8.52 -8.02 -4.45
CA LYS A 99 -9.25 -7.30 -5.49
C LYS A 99 -9.77 -5.97 -4.95
N ASN A 100 -9.54 -4.88 -5.69
CA ASN A 100 -10.47 -3.76 -5.67
C ASN A 100 -11.72 -4.14 -6.47
N ALA A 101 -12.81 -3.39 -6.27
CA ALA A 101 -14.06 -3.58 -7.00
C ALA A 101 -13.88 -3.61 -8.54
N CYS A 102 -12.92 -2.86 -9.07
CA CYS A 102 -12.58 -2.80 -10.49
C CYS A 102 -11.58 -3.86 -10.98
N ASP A 103 -10.96 -4.62 -10.08
CA ASP A 103 -9.94 -5.57 -10.48
C ASP A 103 -10.59 -6.81 -11.10
N ARG A 104 -10.32 -7.00 -12.39
CA ARG A 104 -10.65 -8.19 -13.17
C ARG A 104 -9.37 -8.67 -13.83
N CYS A 105 -8.46 -9.17 -12.98
CA CYS A 105 -7.07 -9.44 -13.33
C CYS A 105 -6.77 -10.92 -13.18
N THR A 106 -6.07 -11.46 -14.19
CA THR A 106 -5.56 -12.83 -14.19
C THR A 106 -4.04 -12.77 -14.34
N CYS A 107 -3.33 -13.59 -13.57
CA CYS A 107 -1.89 -13.72 -13.72
C CYS A 107 -1.59 -14.40 -15.06
N MET A 108 -0.80 -13.74 -15.93
CA MET A 108 -0.47 -14.28 -17.24
C MET A 108 1.03 -14.41 -17.40
N LYS A 109 1.47 -15.58 -17.88
CA LYS A 109 2.84 -15.79 -18.34
C LYS A 109 3.05 -15.05 -19.66
N LYS A 110 4.11 -14.26 -19.72
CA LYS A 110 4.61 -13.60 -20.94
C LYS A 110 5.97 -14.20 -21.28
N GLU A 111 6.59 -13.76 -22.38
CA GLU A 111 7.84 -14.36 -22.89
C GLU A 111 8.93 -14.48 -21.82
N ASN A 112 9.25 -13.36 -21.14
CA ASN A 112 10.38 -13.29 -20.21
C ASN A 112 10.00 -12.97 -18.77
N PHE A 113 8.72 -12.80 -18.47
CA PHE A 113 8.22 -12.50 -17.12
C PHE A 113 6.73 -12.84 -17.03
N SER A 114 6.19 -12.85 -15.82
CA SER A 114 4.75 -12.97 -15.58
C SER A 114 4.21 -11.72 -14.89
N GLY A 115 3.00 -11.34 -15.26
CA GLY A 115 2.34 -10.17 -14.73
C GLY A 115 0.84 -10.26 -14.93
N PHE A 116 0.10 -9.46 -14.17
CA PHE A 116 -1.35 -9.41 -14.31
C PHE A 116 -1.76 -8.79 -15.64
N THR A 117 -2.74 -9.43 -16.29
CA THR A 117 -3.51 -8.85 -17.39
C THR A 117 -4.91 -8.60 -16.86
N CYS A 118 -5.37 -7.36 -16.96
CA CYS A 118 -6.66 -6.95 -16.41
C CYS A 118 -7.61 -6.51 -17.52
N ALA A 119 -8.89 -6.87 -17.40
CA ALA A 119 -9.93 -6.31 -18.25
C ALA A 119 -10.07 -4.80 -17.98
N ILE A 120 -10.20 -4.02 -19.06
CA ILE A 120 -10.55 -2.61 -18.94
C ILE A 120 -12.03 -2.55 -18.59
N VAL A 121 -12.34 -1.95 -17.44
CA VAL A 121 -13.71 -1.64 -17.05
C VAL A 121 -13.98 -0.20 -17.43
N ASP A 122 -14.81 -0.01 -18.46
CA ASP A 122 -15.30 1.31 -18.83
C ASP A 122 -16.55 1.65 -18.02
N CYS A 123 -16.49 2.78 -17.30
CA CYS A 123 -17.60 3.25 -16.49
C CYS A 123 -18.25 4.43 -17.20
N TYR A 124 -19.56 4.37 -17.41
CA TYR A 124 -20.33 5.49 -17.94
C TYR A 124 -20.17 6.73 -17.06
N ARG A 125 -19.67 7.82 -17.66
CA ARG A 125 -19.49 9.13 -17.02
C ARG A 125 -20.33 10.17 -17.76
N PRO A 126 -21.61 10.33 -17.41
CA PRO A 126 -22.46 11.36 -17.98
C PRO A 126 -21.98 12.75 -17.54
N ASN A 127 -22.26 13.76 -18.35
CA ASN A 127 -22.19 15.15 -17.91
C ASN A 127 -23.35 15.41 -16.94
N LEU A 128 -23.05 15.50 -15.66
CA LEU A 128 -24.05 15.74 -14.63
C LEU A 128 -24.47 17.22 -14.63
N GLN A 129 -25.78 17.45 -14.68
CA GLN A 129 -26.35 18.78 -14.42
C GLN A 129 -26.21 19.11 -12.93
N SER A 130 -26.17 20.40 -12.60
CA SER A 130 -26.10 20.86 -11.21
C SER A 130 -27.28 20.30 -10.40
N GLY A 131 -27.00 19.72 -9.24
CA GLY A 131 -28.00 19.08 -8.37
C GLY A 131 -28.30 17.61 -8.70
N CYS A 132 -27.85 17.10 -9.85
CA CYS A 132 -27.94 15.68 -10.19
C CYS A 132 -26.71 14.89 -9.71
N TYR A 133 -26.90 13.60 -9.45
CA TYR A 133 -25.83 12.70 -9.00
C TYR A 133 -26.01 11.29 -9.56
N GLN A 134 -24.96 10.47 -9.45
CA GLN A 134 -25.05 9.03 -9.66
C GLN A 134 -24.78 8.34 -8.33
N GLN A 135 -25.61 7.35 -7.99
CA GLN A 135 -25.38 6.53 -6.80
C GLN A 135 -24.05 5.77 -6.91
N ARG A 136 -23.39 5.62 -5.76
CA ARG A 136 -22.14 4.87 -5.63
C ARG A 136 -22.25 3.83 -4.52
N ASN A 137 -21.60 2.70 -4.75
CA ASN A 137 -21.42 1.65 -3.77
C ASN A 137 -19.93 1.31 -3.72
N ALA A 138 -19.35 1.22 -2.53
CA ALA A 138 -17.92 0.93 -2.34
C ALA A 138 -17.51 -0.48 -2.79
N THR A 139 -18.47 -1.39 -2.94
CA THR A 139 -18.25 -2.75 -3.46
C THR A 139 -18.35 -2.83 -4.99
N GLN A 140 -18.75 -1.74 -5.66
CA GLN A 140 -18.91 -1.70 -7.12
C GLN A 140 -17.81 -0.85 -7.75
N CYS A 141 -17.36 -1.27 -8.94
CA CYS A 141 -16.34 -0.52 -9.68
C CYS A 141 -16.89 0.81 -10.22
N CYS A 142 -18.05 0.75 -10.86
CA CYS A 142 -18.67 1.87 -11.54
C CYS A 142 -19.79 2.49 -10.70
N PRO A 143 -20.10 3.77 -10.91
CA PRO A 143 -21.36 4.33 -10.42
C PRO A 143 -22.55 3.59 -11.05
N GLY A 144 -23.71 3.74 -10.42
CA GLY A 144 -24.96 3.35 -11.05
C GLY A 144 -25.16 4.05 -12.40
N PHE A 145 -25.75 3.34 -13.36
CA PHE A 145 -25.98 3.87 -14.71
C PHE A 145 -26.98 5.04 -14.72
N SER A 146 -27.90 5.07 -13.77
CA SER A 146 -28.92 6.10 -13.68
C SER A 146 -28.38 7.39 -13.06
N VAL A 147 -28.63 8.51 -13.74
CA VAL A 147 -28.49 9.86 -13.17
C VAL A 147 -29.78 10.20 -12.44
N ILE A 148 -29.67 10.59 -11.18
CA ILE A 148 -30.79 11.02 -10.35
C ILE A 148 -30.75 12.53 -10.24
N CYS A 149 -31.82 13.17 -10.70
CA CYS A 149 -32.02 14.61 -10.65
C CYS A 149 -33.27 14.92 -9.83
N PRO A 150 -33.15 15.13 -8.51
CA PRO A 150 -34.31 15.47 -7.71
C PRO A 150 -34.80 16.87 -8.05
N THR A 151 -36.12 17.07 -8.02
CA THR A 151 -36.74 18.38 -8.25
C THR A 151 -36.35 19.40 -7.18
N ASN A 152 -36.19 18.94 -5.94
CA ASN A 152 -35.68 19.76 -4.83
C ASN A 152 -34.29 19.26 -4.40
N PRO A 153 -33.25 20.12 -4.40
CA PRO A 153 -31.92 19.77 -3.93
C PRO A 153 -31.85 19.23 -2.49
N ALA A 154 -32.84 19.56 -1.65
CA ALA A 154 -32.93 19.05 -0.28
C ALA A 154 -33.27 17.55 -0.20
N ASP A 155 -33.76 16.96 -1.30
CA ASP A 155 -34.14 15.55 -1.36
C ASP A 155 -32.92 14.63 -1.63
N VAL A 156 -31.75 15.19 -1.93
CA VAL A 156 -30.52 14.42 -2.09
C VAL A 156 -30.14 13.83 -0.73
N PRO A 157 -30.03 12.49 -0.59
CA PRO A 157 -29.59 11.89 0.66
C PRO A 157 -28.23 12.43 1.08
N THR A 158 -28.04 12.63 2.38
CA THR A 158 -26.77 13.12 2.93
C THR A 158 -26.26 12.23 4.05
N CYS A 159 -24.95 12.27 4.25
CA CYS A 159 -24.22 11.56 5.28
C CYS A 159 -23.40 12.57 6.08
N GLN A 160 -23.49 12.52 7.41
CA GLN A 160 -22.62 13.31 8.28
C GLN A 160 -21.48 12.43 8.79
N VAL A 161 -20.25 12.77 8.45
CA VAL A 161 -19.04 12.03 8.84
C VAL A 161 -17.96 13.02 9.24
N ASP A 162 -17.39 12.85 10.43
CA ASP A 162 -16.35 13.72 11.00
C ASP A 162 -16.68 15.22 10.94
N GLY A 163 -17.96 15.56 11.21
CA GLY A 163 -18.46 16.93 11.17
C GLY A 163 -18.65 17.53 9.77
N LYS A 164 -18.40 16.76 8.70
CA LYS A 164 -18.65 17.14 7.30
C LYS A 164 -19.92 16.48 6.77
N ILE A 165 -20.63 17.16 5.88
CA ILE A 165 -21.81 16.65 5.20
C ILE A 165 -21.40 16.26 3.78
N TYR A 166 -21.69 15.01 3.42
CA TYR A 166 -21.49 14.45 2.08
C TYR A 166 -22.86 14.17 1.46
N LYS A 167 -22.98 14.36 0.15
CA LYS A 167 -24.16 14.01 -0.65
C LYS A 167 -24.06 12.59 -1.20
N ASP A 168 -25.18 11.96 -1.51
CA ASP A 168 -25.22 10.64 -2.13
C ASP A 168 -24.28 10.56 -3.36
N GLY A 169 -23.46 9.52 -3.40
CA GLY A 169 -22.43 9.32 -4.42
C GLY A 169 -21.07 9.95 -4.10
N GLU A 170 -20.99 10.89 -3.14
CA GLU A 170 -19.72 11.53 -2.80
C GLU A 170 -18.80 10.61 -2.00
N TYR A 171 -17.51 10.69 -2.33
CA TYR A 171 -16.44 9.95 -1.69
C TYR A 171 -16.05 10.57 -0.34
N PHE A 172 -15.74 9.73 0.65
CA PHE A 172 -15.09 10.16 1.88
C PHE A 172 -14.14 9.09 2.45
N GLU A 173 -13.23 9.55 3.30
CA GLU A 173 -12.36 8.70 4.11
C GLU A 173 -12.61 9.03 5.59
N PRO A 174 -13.08 8.07 6.41
CA PRO A 174 -13.27 8.31 7.83
C PRO A 174 -11.93 8.53 8.53
N SER A 175 -11.81 9.60 9.31
CA SER A 175 -10.58 9.95 10.04
C SER A 175 -10.20 8.90 11.08
N SER A 176 -11.19 8.22 11.65
CA SER A 176 -11.01 7.13 12.62
C SER A 176 -10.64 5.79 11.98
N GLU A 177 -10.87 5.63 10.68
CA GLU A 177 -10.64 4.39 9.92
C GLU A 177 -9.99 4.74 8.56
N PRO A 178 -8.75 5.26 8.54
CA PRO A 178 -8.11 5.82 7.35
C PRO A 178 -7.79 4.77 6.27
N ASP A 179 -7.86 3.49 6.63
CA ASP A 179 -7.75 2.35 5.73
C ASP A 179 -9.06 2.06 4.98
N LYS A 180 -10.15 2.77 5.26
CA LYS A 180 -11.41 2.60 4.54
C LYS A 180 -11.59 3.62 3.43
N ARG A 181 -12.22 3.17 2.35
CA ARG A 181 -12.75 4.01 1.29
C ARG A 181 -14.26 3.93 1.32
N CYS A 182 -14.91 5.09 1.34
CA CYS A 182 -16.35 5.15 1.52
C CYS A 182 -17.04 6.05 0.51
N PHE A 183 -18.31 5.76 0.26
CA PHE A 183 -19.21 6.61 -0.49
C PHE A 183 -20.47 6.87 0.33
N CYS A 184 -20.94 8.11 0.34
CA CYS A 184 -22.21 8.44 0.94
C CYS A 184 -23.35 7.82 0.12
N GLY A 185 -24.37 7.34 0.81
CA GLY A 185 -25.55 6.76 0.18
C GLY A 185 -26.76 6.77 1.11
N PRO A 186 -27.93 6.41 0.59
CA PRO A 186 -29.17 6.42 1.35
C PRO A 186 -29.08 5.41 2.51
N ASN A 187 -29.66 5.78 3.66
CA ASN A 187 -29.66 4.97 4.89
C ASN A 187 -28.28 4.77 5.54
N TYR A 188 -27.27 5.57 5.21
CA TYR A 188 -26.02 5.55 5.96
C TYR A 188 -26.25 5.99 7.42
N LYS A 189 -26.06 5.08 8.38
CA LYS A 189 -26.30 5.32 9.82
C LYS A 189 -25.02 5.58 10.63
N GLY A 190 -24.00 6.16 9.99
CA GLY A 190 -22.71 6.42 10.66
C GLY A 190 -21.83 5.19 10.86
N LYS A 191 -22.12 4.07 10.17
CA LYS A 191 -21.33 2.83 10.25
C LYS A 191 -20.55 2.61 8.96
N ASN A 192 -19.22 2.55 9.07
CA ASN A 192 -18.31 2.36 7.94
C ASN A 192 -18.22 0.90 7.49
N ILE A 193 -19.33 0.34 7.00
CA ILE A 193 -19.42 -1.05 6.53
C ILE A 193 -19.99 -1.10 5.11
N ALA A 194 -19.89 -2.26 4.46
CA ALA A 194 -20.53 -2.47 3.16
C ALA A 194 -22.05 -2.20 3.24
N PRO A 195 -22.67 -1.61 2.21
CA PRO A 195 -22.09 -1.25 0.91
C PRO A 195 -21.36 0.11 0.88
N PHE A 196 -21.41 0.88 1.95
CA PHE A 196 -20.90 2.26 1.97
C PHE A 196 -19.39 2.33 2.00
N CYS A 197 -18.74 1.38 2.67
CA CYS A 197 -17.30 1.35 2.83
C CYS A 197 -16.70 -0.01 2.49
N THR A 198 -15.50 0.01 1.94
CA THR A 198 -14.63 -1.16 1.79
C THR A 198 -13.24 -0.83 2.34
N VAL A 199 -12.51 -1.87 2.74
CA VAL A 199 -11.11 -1.73 3.17
C VAL A 199 -10.26 -1.47 1.92
N LYS A 200 -9.35 -0.51 2.00
CA LYS A 200 -8.35 -0.25 0.95
C LYS A 200 -7.42 -1.46 0.88
N PRO A 201 -7.07 -1.94 -0.32
CA PRO A 201 -6.11 -3.02 -0.44
C PRO A 201 -4.75 -2.58 0.10
N LYS A 202 -3.98 -3.52 0.66
CA LYS A 202 -2.61 -3.26 1.12
C LYS A 202 -1.72 -2.73 0.00
N SER A 203 -1.89 -3.25 -1.22
CA SER A 203 -1.28 -2.71 -2.44
C SER A 203 -2.21 -1.68 -3.09
N GLU A 204 -2.24 -0.48 -2.53
CA GLU A 204 -3.07 0.62 -2.99
C GLU A 204 -2.60 1.21 -4.33
N CYS A 205 -1.27 1.29 -4.56
CA CYS A 205 -0.73 1.85 -5.78
C CYS A 205 -0.84 0.87 -6.96
N ARG A 206 -1.10 -0.41 -6.68
CA ARG A 206 -1.27 -1.47 -7.68
C ARG A 206 -0.06 -1.57 -8.60
N THR A 207 1.14 -1.36 -8.05
CA THR A 207 2.37 -1.26 -8.85
C THR A 207 2.63 -2.54 -9.62
N GLU A 208 2.50 -3.70 -8.98
CA GLU A 208 2.70 -4.98 -9.66
C GLU A 208 1.67 -5.27 -10.75
N VAL A 209 0.45 -4.77 -10.60
CA VAL A 209 -0.61 -4.94 -11.61
C VAL A 209 -0.29 -4.12 -12.85
N ARG A 210 0.13 -2.87 -12.66
CA ARG A 210 0.34 -1.91 -13.75
C ARG A 210 1.75 -1.95 -14.35
N TYR A 211 2.74 -2.29 -13.52
CA TYR A 211 4.17 -2.09 -13.79
C TYR A 211 5.01 -3.32 -13.45
N SER A 212 4.43 -4.53 -13.46
CA SER A 212 5.15 -5.80 -13.23
C SER A 212 6.41 -5.95 -14.07
N ARG A 213 6.41 -5.48 -15.33
CA ARG A 213 7.61 -5.52 -16.20
C ARG A 213 8.73 -4.65 -15.62
N GLN A 214 8.39 -3.45 -15.16
CA GLN A 214 9.34 -2.50 -14.62
C GLN A 214 9.93 -3.00 -13.30
N VAL A 215 9.11 -3.60 -12.43
CA VAL A 215 9.58 -4.26 -11.21
C VAL A 215 10.49 -5.44 -11.55
N TYR A 216 10.09 -6.30 -12.48
CA TYR A 216 10.89 -7.44 -12.96
C TYR A 216 12.26 -6.99 -13.49
N SER A 217 12.29 -5.92 -14.29
CA SER A 217 13.53 -5.35 -14.85
C SER A 217 14.30 -4.45 -13.88
N ARG A 218 13.96 -4.44 -12.59
CA ARG A 218 14.61 -3.62 -11.55
C ARG A 218 14.71 -2.14 -11.95
N CYS A 219 13.66 -1.62 -12.58
CA CYS A 219 13.54 -0.22 -12.92
C CYS A 219 13.27 0.60 -11.65
N ALA A 220 13.80 1.82 -11.60
CA ALA A 220 13.65 2.70 -10.45
C ALA A 220 12.35 3.52 -10.53
N PRO A 221 11.59 3.66 -9.43
CA PRO A 221 10.40 4.51 -9.39
C PRO A 221 10.80 5.98 -9.50
N VAL A 222 10.11 6.72 -10.37
CA VAL A 222 10.34 8.15 -10.62
C VAL A 222 9.20 8.97 -10.06
N TYR A 223 9.53 9.96 -9.24
CA TYR A 223 8.58 10.88 -8.63
C TYR A 223 8.71 12.27 -9.26
N GLU A 224 7.58 12.94 -9.50
CA GLU A 224 7.57 14.36 -9.88
C GLU A 224 8.07 15.24 -8.74
N ALA A 225 8.57 16.44 -9.02
CA ALA A 225 9.19 17.32 -8.03
C ALA A 225 8.32 17.61 -6.79
N ASP A 226 6.99 17.60 -6.94
CA ASP A 226 5.98 17.82 -5.89
C ASP A 226 5.51 16.53 -5.19
N GLN A 227 5.91 15.35 -5.69
CA GLN A 227 5.56 14.06 -5.12
C GLN A 227 6.59 13.61 -4.08
N SER A 228 6.11 13.13 -2.93
CA SER A 228 6.95 12.52 -1.89
C SER A 228 7.13 11.02 -2.16
N PRO A 229 8.37 10.52 -2.31
CA PRO A 229 8.65 9.08 -2.45
C PRO A 229 8.15 8.21 -1.28
N GLN A 230 7.97 8.84 -0.11
CA GLN A 230 7.57 8.17 1.13
C GLN A 230 6.08 7.88 1.18
N THR A 231 5.25 8.68 0.52
CA THR A 231 3.77 8.60 0.63
C THR A 231 3.06 8.48 -0.71
N SER A 232 3.67 8.92 -1.81
CA SER A 232 3.03 8.99 -3.12
C SER A 232 3.17 7.67 -3.88
N CYS A 233 2.14 7.32 -4.64
CA CYS A 233 2.25 6.28 -5.67
C CYS A 233 3.00 6.85 -6.88
N THR A 234 3.97 6.10 -7.42
CA THR A 234 4.57 6.46 -8.72
C THR A 234 3.79 5.84 -9.88
N LEU A 235 3.74 6.57 -11.00
CA LEU A 235 3.22 6.07 -12.28
C LEU A 235 4.31 5.99 -13.36
N LYS A 236 5.57 6.29 -13.00
CA LYS A 236 6.69 6.43 -13.92
C LYS A 236 7.88 5.67 -13.40
N PHE A 237 8.55 4.98 -14.29
CA PHE A 237 9.75 4.22 -13.97
C PHE A 237 10.86 4.56 -14.96
N ARG A 238 12.08 4.64 -14.43
CA ARG A 238 13.30 4.69 -15.21
C ARG A 238 13.84 3.28 -15.30
N CYS A 239 14.04 2.76 -16.51
CA CYS A 239 14.65 1.46 -16.72
C CYS A 239 16.05 1.65 -17.31
N GLN A 240 16.95 0.70 -17.04
CA GLN A 240 18.32 0.77 -17.51
C GLN A 240 18.39 0.78 -19.04
N THR A 241 19.22 1.66 -19.56
CA THR A 241 19.68 1.68 -20.95
C THR A 241 21.20 1.46 -21.00
N GLN A 242 21.74 1.29 -22.20
CA GLN A 242 23.18 1.15 -22.40
C GLN A 242 23.98 2.42 -22.05
N SER A 243 23.34 3.59 -22.02
CA SER A 243 23.99 4.86 -21.66
C SER A 243 23.98 5.17 -20.17
N ASP A 244 23.29 4.35 -19.36
CA ASP A 244 23.26 4.51 -17.92
C ASP A 244 24.57 4.04 -17.28
N ARG A 245 25.09 4.87 -16.38
CA ARG A 245 26.31 4.63 -15.62
C ARG A 245 26.15 5.13 -14.19
N VAL A 246 26.80 4.44 -13.27
CA VAL A 246 26.88 4.85 -11.87
C VAL A 246 27.92 5.96 -11.74
N ILE A 247 27.50 7.08 -11.17
CA ILE A 247 28.37 8.17 -10.74
C ILE A 247 28.67 7.95 -9.27
N GLN A 248 29.92 7.59 -8.98
CA GLN A 248 30.39 7.47 -7.61
C GLN A 248 30.58 8.86 -7.03
N ILE A 249 30.07 9.09 -5.82
CA ILE A 249 30.36 10.34 -5.11
C ILE A 249 31.60 10.13 -4.24
N ASP A 250 32.61 10.95 -4.48
CA ASP A 250 33.87 10.95 -3.73
C ASP A 250 33.67 11.46 -2.30
N GLY A 251 34.34 10.81 -1.33
CA GLY A 251 34.29 11.14 0.10
C GLY A 251 34.27 9.91 0.99
N PRO A 252 34.30 10.08 2.33
CA PRO A 252 34.12 8.98 3.26
C PRO A 252 32.75 8.34 3.03
N LYS A 253 32.73 7.16 2.40
CA LYS A 253 31.48 6.40 2.24
C LYS A 253 31.11 5.82 3.60
N ALA A 254 29.99 6.29 4.16
CA ALA A 254 29.35 5.56 5.25
C ALA A 254 29.09 4.12 4.75
N GLN A 255 29.35 3.12 5.60
CA GLN A 255 28.82 1.78 5.32
C GLN A 255 27.30 1.92 5.18
N GLY A 256 26.74 1.31 4.15
CA GLY A 256 25.34 1.54 3.81
C GLY A 256 24.80 0.54 2.81
N PRO A 257 23.49 0.60 2.54
CA PRO A 257 22.81 -0.32 1.65
C PRO A 257 23.34 -0.26 0.21
N THR A 258 23.18 -1.35 -0.52
CA THR A 258 23.43 -1.41 -1.96
C THR A 258 22.10 -1.48 -2.71
N CYS A 259 21.96 -0.67 -3.75
CA CYS A 259 20.79 -0.67 -4.63
C CYS A 259 21.16 -1.30 -5.99
N ARG A 260 20.15 -1.83 -6.66
CA ARG A 260 20.23 -2.33 -8.04
C ARG A 260 19.32 -1.52 -8.96
N PHE A 261 19.84 -1.21 -10.14
CA PHE A 261 19.11 -0.56 -11.22
C PHE A 261 19.40 -1.33 -12.51
N GLY A 262 18.45 -2.17 -12.93
CA GLY A 262 18.74 -3.26 -13.86
C GLY A 262 19.90 -4.11 -13.33
N ASP A 263 20.97 -4.16 -14.12
CA ASP A 263 22.23 -4.86 -13.82
C ASP A 263 23.26 -3.98 -13.11
N LEU A 264 23.05 -2.65 -13.04
CA LEU A 264 23.95 -1.75 -12.33
C LEU A 264 23.81 -1.92 -10.82
N VAL A 265 24.96 -1.92 -10.14
CA VAL A 265 25.06 -1.96 -8.69
C VAL A 265 25.51 -0.59 -8.20
N MET A 266 24.72 0.01 -7.30
CA MET A 266 24.97 1.33 -6.73
C MET A 266 25.25 1.18 -5.24
N ASN A 267 26.37 1.70 -4.76
CA ASN A 267 26.62 1.78 -3.32
C ASN A 267 25.78 2.91 -2.72
N TYR A 268 25.63 2.90 -1.41
CA TYR A 268 25.00 3.98 -0.68
C TYR A 268 25.59 5.35 -1.08
N GLY A 269 24.71 6.28 -1.42
CA GLY A 269 25.06 7.62 -1.86
C GLY A 269 25.42 7.75 -3.34
N ASP A 270 25.74 6.67 -4.05
CA ASP A 270 26.02 6.74 -5.50
C ASP A 270 24.78 7.24 -6.27
N GLU A 271 25.02 7.91 -7.40
CA GLU A 271 23.98 8.46 -8.27
C GLU A 271 24.00 7.80 -9.66
N LEU A 272 22.91 7.94 -10.41
CA LEU A 272 22.92 7.64 -11.85
C LEU A 272 23.17 8.94 -12.62
N ASN A 273 23.88 8.85 -13.75
CA ASN A 273 23.89 9.95 -14.71
C ASN A 273 22.47 10.32 -15.13
N MET A 274 22.28 11.55 -15.59
CA MET A 274 21.04 11.90 -16.29
C MET A 274 21.00 11.14 -17.61
N GLY A 275 19.83 10.57 -17.92
CA GLY A 275 19.64 9.85 -19.18
C GLY A 275 18.85 10.69 -20.19
N ASP A 276 18.82 10.24 -21.44
CA ASP A 276 18.24 11.02 -22.53
C ASP A 276 16.76 10.69 -22.81
N ALA A 277 16.26 9.57 -22.27
CA ALA A 277 14.87 9.15 -22.40
C ALA A 277 13.91 10.02 -21.58
N VAL A 278 12.63 10.09 -21.95
CA VAL A 278 11.61 10.94 -21.28
C VAL A 278 11.53 10.73 -19.75
N ASN A 279 11.68 9.48 -19.30
CA ASN A 279 11.67 9.13 -17.87
C ASN A 279 13.06 9.19 -17.20
N SER A 280 14.10 9.54 -17.94
CA SER A 280 15.49 9.67 -17.47
C SER A 280 16.01 11.11 -17.57
N LYS A 281 15.41 11.92 -18.45
CA LYS A 281 15.76 13.32 -18.67
C LYS A 281 15.31 14.16 -17.48
N CYS A 282 16.23 14.98 -16.97
CA CYS A 282 16.02 15.78 -15.75
C CYS A 282 15.69 14.93 -14.52
N VAL A 283 16.08 13.65 -14.48
CA VAL A 283 15.79 12.78 -13.33
C VAL A 283 17.08 12.46 -12.60
N LYS A 284 17.10 12.84 -11.31
CA LYS A 284 18.18 12.53 -10.40
C LYS A 284 17.83 11.26 -9.62
N CYS A 285 18.71 10.27 -9.68
CA CYS A 285 18.53 9.02 -8.94
C CYS A 285 19.68 8.82 -7.97
N ARG A 286 19.38 8.40 -6.74
CA ARG A 286 20.37 8.15 -5.69
C ARG A 286 20.04 6.85 -4.96
N CYS A 287 21.07 6.08 -4.61
CA CYS A 287 20.91 4.95 -3.71
C CYS A 287 20.91 5.43 -2.25
N GLU A 288 19.74 5.38 -1.60
CA GLU A 288 19.58 5.79 -0.21
C GLU A 288 19.02 4.66 0.66
N VAL A 289 18.09 3.88 0.11
CA VAL A 289 17.46 2.72 0.76
C VAL A 289 17.32 1.60 -0.26
N SER A 290 17.91 0.43 0.04
CA SER A 290 17.88 -0.77 -0.81
C SER A 290 16.48 -1.43 -0.84
N PRO A 291 16.08 -2.13 -1.92
CA PRO A 291 16.89 -2.60 -3.08
C PRO A 291 16.99 -1.71 -4.31
N THR A 292 16.19 -0.66 -4.43
CA THR A 292 16.09 0.15 -5.65
C THR A 292 16.41 1.62 -5.36
N PRO A 293 17.14 2.34 -6.24
CA PRO A 293 17.40 3.76 -6.00
C PRO A 293 16.12 4.59 -6.04
N THR A 294 16.11 5.71 -5.29
CA THR A 294 15.05 6.73 -5.37
C THR A 294 15.34 7.62 -6.57
N CYS A 295 14.37 7.84 -7.45
CA CYS A 295 14.50 8.81 -8.54
C CYS A 295 13.49 9.95 -8.41
N GLN A 296 13.97 11.19 -8.48
CA GLN A 296 13.16 12.40 -8.46
C GLN A 296 13.41 13.22 -9.73
N ARG A 297 12.34 13.68 -10.37
CA ARG A 297 12.46 14.69 -11.43
C ARG A 297 12.82 16.04 -10.83
N LEU A 298 13.86 16.65 -11.39
CA LEU A 298 14.28 17.99 -11.02
C LEU A 298 13.27 19.02 -11.52
N PRO A 299 13.04 20.11 -10.77
CA PRO A 299 12.37 21.30 -11.26
C PRO A 299 13.00 21.79 -12.58
N ARG A 300 12.17 22.36 -13.47
CA ARG A 300 12.61 22.75 -14.84
C ARG A 300 13.80 23.71 -14.82
N ASP A 301 13.85 24.63 -13.87
CA ASP A 301 14.93 25.60 -13.66
C ASP A 301 16.28 24.96 -13.31
N LYS A 302 16.25 23.76 -12.70
CA LYS A 302 17.44 22.98 -12.32
C LYS A 302 17.80 21.90 -13.34
N CYS A 303 17.02 21.77 -14.41
CA CYS A 303 17.35 20.91 -15.54
C CYS A 303 17.97 21.74 -16.66
N GLN A 304 19.29 21.90 -16.61
CA GLN A 304 20.09 22.54 -17.65
C GLN A 304 21.16 21.57 -18.14
#